data_AF-A0A061RU42-F1
#
_entry.id   AF-A0A061RU42-F1
#
_cell.length_a   1.000
_cell.length_b   1.000
_cell.length_c   1.000
_cell.angle_alpha   90.00
_cell.angle_beta   90.00
_cell.angle_gamma   90.00
#
_symmetry.space_group_name_H-M   'P 1'
#
loop_
_entity.id
_entity.type
_entity.pdbx_description
1 polymer ?
#
loop_
_entity_poly.entity_id
_entity_poly.type
_entity_poly.pdbx_seq_one_letter_code
_entity_poly.pdbx_strand_id
1 'polypeptide(L)'
;VEFDVGALVEDAAESMAPAAARKGLELVHLVDPALACALRGDADRLKQVVLNLLSNAVKFTREGEVTVAVEPAAGDGLRGVRFSVADTGIGIPAE
;
A
#
# COMPACT_ATOMS: atom_id res chain seq x y z
N VAL A 1 -13.74 -3.82 13.84
CA VAL A 1 -12.76 -3.73 14.94
C VAL A 1 -11.96 -2.46 14.74
N GLU A 2 -11.46 -1.84 15.80
CA GLU A 2 -10.53 -0.70 15.68
C GLU A 2 -9.13 -1.21 15.34
N PHE A 3 -8.44 -0.55 14.42
CA PHE A 3 -7.09 -0.92 14.01
C PHE A 3 -6.27 0.31 13.65
N ASP A 4 -4.95 0.19 13.79
CA ASP A 4 -3.99 1.20 13.35
C ASP A 4 -3.68 0.97 11.86
N VAL A 5 -3.97 2.00 11.05
CA VAL A 5 -3.75 1.91 9.60
C VAL A 5 -2.27 1.95 9.23
N GLY A 6 -1.45 2.65 10.00
CA GLY A 6 -0.01 2.71 9.79
C GLY A 6 0.62 1.35 10.05
N ALA A 7 0.30 0.72 11.18
CA ALA A 7 0.77 -0.63 11.50
C ALA A 7 0.33 -1.66 10.45
N LEU A 8 -0.91 -1.56 9.94
CA LEU A 8 -1.39 -2.45 8.88
C LEU A 8 -0.56 -2.34 7.60
N VAL A 9 -0.21 -1.11 7.20
CA VAL A 9 0.58 -0.84 5.99
C VAL A 9 2.02 -1.28 6.17
N GLU A 10 2.61 -1.00 7.32
CA GLU A 10 3.96 -1.43 7.69
C GLU A 10 4.07 -2.96 7.64
N ASP A 11 3.18 -3.68 8.32
CA ASP A 11 3.07 -5.13 8.28
C ASP A 11 2.99 -5.70 6.84
N ALA A 12 2.21 -5.04 5.98
CA ALA A 12 2.03 -5.47 4.59
C ALA A 12 3.31 -5.23 3.78
N ALA A 13 4.00 -4.11 4.00
CA ALA A 13 5.28 -3.81 3.38
C ALA A 13 6.38 -4.77 3.84
N GLU A 14 6.47 -5.06 5.15
CA GLU A 14 7.42 -6.02 5.71
C GLU A 14 7.26 -7.42 5.12
N SER A 15 6.01 -7.86 4.92
CA SER A 15 5.70 -9.13 4.27
C SER A 15 6.27 -9.22 2.85
N MET A 16 6.42 -8.09 2.17
CA MET A 16 6.93 -8.00 0.80
C MET A 16 8.42 -7.63 0.71
N ALA A 17 9.01 -7.11 1.77
CA ALA A 17 10.40 -6.65 1.80
C ALA A 17 11.41 -7.72 1.33
N PRO A 18 11.33 -9.02 1.73
CA PRO A 18 12.26 -10.02 1.23
C PRO A 18 12.16 -10.25 -0.28
N ALA A 19 10.96 -10.13 -0.86
CA ALA A 19 10.77 -10.32 -2.31
C ALA A 19 11.25 -9.11 -3.11
N ALA A 20 11.00 -7.89 -2.62
CA ALA A 20 11.52 -6.66 -3.19
C ALA A 20 13.06 -6.63 -3.14
N ALA A 21 13.64 -6.97 -1.99
CA ALA A 21 15.10 -7.01 -1.79
C ALA A 21 15.80 -8.01 -2.72
N ARG A 22 15.21 -9.20 -2.96
CA ARG A 22 15.75 -10.18 -3.92
C ARG A 22 15.82 -9.66 -5.36
N LYS A 23 14.96 -8.70 -5.71
CA LYS A 23 14.95 -8.03 -7.02
C LYS A 23 15.73 -6.72 -7.02
N GLY A 24 16.25 -6.27 -5.88
CA GLY A 24 16.88 -4.97 -5.73
C GLY A 24 15.90 -3.79 -5.89
N LEU A 25 14.61 -4.01 -5.62
CA LEU A 25 13.60 -2.96 -5.67
C LEU A 25 13.60 -2.17 -4.36
N GLU A 26 13.44 -0.86 -4.46
CA GLU A 26 13.15 0.00 -3.31
C GLU A 26 11.66 -0.14 -2.94
N LEU A 27 11.38 -0.38 -1.67
CA LEU A 27 10.01 -0.51 -1.14
C LEU A 27 9.78 0.58 -0.10
N VAL A 28 8.91 1.52 -0.44
CA VAL A 28 8.60 2.69 0.38
C VAL A 28 7.17 2.58 0.90
N HIS A 29 6.96 2.92 2.18
CA HIS A 29 5.63 3.10 2.73
C HIS A 29 5.46 4.52 3.27
N LEU A 30 4.32 5.14 2.98
CA LEU A 30 3.99 6.51 3.36
C LEU A 30 2.61 6.53 4.03
N VAL A 31 2.55 7.05 5.25
CA VAL A 31 1.27 7.17 5.98
C VAL A 31 1.10 8.63 6.36
N ASP A 32 0.01 9.24 5.91
CA ASP A 32 -0.29 10.63 6.25
C ASP A 32 -0.52 10.75 7.78
N PRO A 33 0.21 11.64 8.48
CA PRO A 33 0.03 11.85 9.92
C PRO A 33 -1.39 12.23 10.33
N ALA A 34 -2.19 12.82 9.43
CA ALA A 34 -3.60 13.11 9.67
C ALA A 34 -4.45 11.83 9.87
N LEU A 35 -3.94 10.68 9.44
CA LEU A 35 -4.55 9.36 9.60
C LEU A 35 -3.88 8.51 10.68
N ALA A 36 -3.06 9.10 11.56
CA ALA A 36 -2.47 8.42 12.72
C ALA A 36 -3.49 8.05 13.83
N CYS A 37 -4.77 7.92 13.47
CA CYS A 37 -5.85 7.54 14.36
C CYS A 37 -6.39 6.13 14.02
N ALA A 38 -7.01 5.47 15.00
CA ALA A 38 -7.59 4.15 14.79
C ALA A 38 -8.77 4.23 13.81
N LEU A 39 -8.72 3.44 12.74
CA LEU A 39 -9.83 3.23 11.82
C LEU A 39 -10.72 2.09 12.32
N ARG A 40 -12.00 2.12 11.97
CA ARG A 40 -12.94 1.02 12.23
C ARG A 40 -13.23 0.24 10.96
N GLY A 41 -12.98 -1.07 10.98
CA GLY A 41 -13.26 -1.93 9.84
C GLY A 41 -12.82 -3.37 10.05
N ASP A 42 -12.57 -4.05 8.94
CA ASP A 42 -11.98 -5.39 8.86
C ASP A 42 -10.53 -5.24 8.39
N ALA A 43 -9.60 -5.24 9.35
CA ALA A 43 -8.18 -5.03 9.11
C ALA A 43 -7.57 -6.16 8.27
N ASP A 44 -7.99 -7.41 8.48
CA ASP A 44 -7.45 -8.57 7.78
C ASP A 44 -7.81 -8.53 6.30
N ARG A 45 -9.07 -8.20 5.97
CA ARG A 45 -9.48 -8.00 4.58
C ARG A 45 -8.77 -6.84 3.91
N LEU A 46 -8.59 -5.72 4.60
CA LEU A 46 -7.84 -4.58 4.06
C LEU A 46 -6.37 -4.93 3.81
N LYS A 47 -5.71 -5.59 4.76
CA LYS A 47 -4.34 -6.09 4.61
C LYS A 47 -4.22 -7.04 3.42
N GLN A 48 -5.18 -7.94 3.23
CA GLN A 48 -5.22 -8.82 2.07
C GLN A 48 -5.30 -8.05 0.74
N VAL A 49 -6.13 -7.01 0.67
CA VAL A 49 -6.21 -6.16 -0.53
C VAL A 49 -4.87 -5.46 -0.80
N VAL A 50 -4.25 -4.86 0.21
CA VAL A 50 -2.95 -4.18 0.09
C VAL A 50 -1.86 -5.16 -0.34
N LEU A 51 -1.79 -6.36 0.26
CA LEU A 51 -0.84 -7.40 -0.10
C LEU A 51 -1.01 -7.86 -1.56
N ASN A 52 -2.25 -7.98 -2.04
CA ASN A 52 -2.49 -8.34 -3.44
C ASN A 52 -1.92 -7.29 -4.39
N LEU A 53 -2.14 -6.00 -4.11
CA LEU A 53 -1.59 -4.91 -4.92
C LEU A 53 -0.06 -4.85 -4.86
N LEU A 54 0.53 -4.94 -3.66
CA LEU A 54 1.98 -4.97 -3.47
C LEU A 54 2.64 -6.17 -4.16
N SER A 55 2.02 -7.35 -4.07
CA SER A 55 2.55 -8.56 -4.72
C SER A 55 2.58 -8.42 -6.24
N ASN A 56 1.56 -7.78 -6.83
CA ASN A 56 1.53 -7.45 -8.25
C ASN A 56 2.63 -6.44 -8.60
N ALA A 57 2.72 -5.33 -7.87
CA ALA A 57 3.75 -4.31 -8.08
C ALA A 57 5.17 -4.91 -8.03
N VAL A 58 5.49 -5.70 -7.01
CA VAL A 58 6.80 -6.37 -6.88
C VAL A 58 7.00 -7.42 -7.98
N LYS A 59 5.95 -8.13 -8.40
CA LYS A 59 6.04 -9.12 -9.48
C LYS A 59 6.39 -8.47 -10.82
N PHE A 60 5.72 -7.37 -11.16
CA PHE A 60 5.80 -6.75 -12.49
C PHE A 60 6.86 -5.63 -12.62
N THR A 61 7.44 -5.20 -11.51
CA THR A 61 8.60 -4.28 -11.51
C THR A 61 9.90 -5.06 -11.55
N ARG A 62 10.77 -4.73 -12.50
CA ARG A 62 12.10 -5.37 -12.65
C ARG A 62 13.19 -4.59 -11.93
N GLU A 63 13.12 -3.27 -12.02
CA GLU A 63 14.03 -2.31 -11.41
C GLU A 63 13.25 -1.03 -11.04
N GLY A 64 13.77 -0.26 -10.09
CA GLY A 64 13.12 0.94 -9.57
C GLY A 64 12.44 0.69 -8.22
N GLU A 65 11.25 1.26 -8.04
CA GLU A 65 10.60 1.36 -6.73
C GLU A 65 9.13 0.92 -6.75
N VAL A 66 8.66 0.51 -5.57
CA VAL A 66 7.26 0.28 -5.26
C VAL A 66 6.92 1.10 -4.03
N THR A 67 5.89 1.93 -4.11
CA THR A 67 5.42 2.77 -3.01
C THR A 67 4.01 2.38 -2.61
N VAL A 68 3.78 2.12 -1.32
CA VAL A 68 2.44 2.06 -0.73
C VAL A 68 2.19 3.33 0.07
N ALA A 69 1.06 4.00 -0.19
CA ALA A 69 0.69 5.23 0.49
C ALA A 69 -0.73 5.18 1.03
N VAL A 70 -0.94 5.84 2.15
CA VAL A 70 -2.25 6.04 2.77
C VAL A 70 -2.45 7.51 3.11
N GLU A 71 -3.49 8.10 2.54
CA GLU A 71 -3.81 9.53 2.67
C GLU A 71 -5.33 9.75 2.85
N PRO A 72 -5.77 10.87 3.44
CA PRO A 72 -7.18 11.22 3.46
C PRO A 72 -7.74 11.27 2.02
N ALA A 73 -8.91 10.67 1.80
CA ALA A 73 -9.54 10.73 0.48
C ALA A 73 -9.97 12.17 0.17
N ALA A 74 -9.51 12.71 -0.96
CA ALA A 74 -9.98 14.00 -1.47
C ALA A 74 -11.39 13.84 -2.06
N GLY A 75 -12.38 14.63 -1.60
CA GLY A 75 -13.74 14.58 -2.11
C GLY A 75 -14.80 15.35 -1.29
N ASP A 76 -15.96 15.50 -1.91
CA ASP A 76 -17.14 16.32 -1.61
C ASP A 76 -17.99 15.83 -0.41
N GLY A 77 -17.33 15.58 0.73
CA GLY A 77 -17.98 15.46 2.04
C GLY A 77 -17.92 14.09 2.71
N LEU A 78 -17.35 13.08 2.05
CA LEU A 78 -17.06 11.78 2.67
C LEU A 78 -15.66 11.78 3.28
N ARG A 79 -15.58 11.56 4.60
CA ARG A 79 -14.31 11.29 5.32
C ARG A 79 -13.83 9.89 4.97
N GLY A 80 -13.22 9.73 3.80
CA GLY A 80 -12.64 8.49 3.34
C GLY A 80 -11.14 8.40 3.57
N VAL A 81 -10.59 7.20 3.39
CA VAL A 81 -9.15 6.93 3.36
C VAL A 81 -8.83 6.37 1.98
N ARG A 82 -7.79 6.90 1.34
CA ARG A 82 -7.25 6.38 0.09
C ARG A 82 -6.02 5.55 0.39
N PHE A 83 -6.02 4.32 -0.11
CA PHE A 83 -4.84 3.48 -0.21
C PHE A 83 -4.40 3.49 -1.67
N SER A 84 -3.10 3.65 -1.90
CA SER A 84 -2.51 3.57 -3.24
C SER A 84 -1.25 2.72 -3.22
N VAL A 85 -1.07 1.90 -4.24
CA VAL A 85 0.20 1.24 -4.55
C VAL A 85 0.64 1.73 -5.92
N ALA A 86 1.84 2.30 -5.99
CA ALA A 86 2.47 2.78 -7.21
C ALA A 86 3.74 1.97 -7.47
N ASP A 87 4.00 1.67 -8.74
CA ASP A 87 5.18 0.93 -9.16
C ASP A 87 5.74 1.48 -10.47
N THR A 88 7.02 1.20 -10.73
CA THR A 88 7.73 1.61 -11.95
C THR A 88 7.84 0.47 -12.97
N GLY A 89 6.91 -0.49 -12.93
CA GLY A 89 6.92 -1.68 -13.77
C GLY A 89 6.49 -1.44 -15.22
N ILE A 90 6.11 -2.52 -15.88
CA ILE A 90 5.76 -2.54 -17.32
C ILE A 90 4.49 -1.75 -17.69
N GLY A 91 3.77 -1.22 -16.69
CA GLY A 91 2.49 -0.54 -16.88
C GLY A 91 1.33 -1.49 -17.22
N ILE A 92 0.17 -0.90 -17.48
CA ILE A 92 -1.06 -1.60 -17.86
C ILE A 92 -1.46 -1.10 -19.26
N PRO A 93 -1.64 -1.99 -20.26
CA PRO A 93 -2.13 -1.60 -21.59
C PRO A 93 -3.51 -0.95 -21.51
N ALA A 94 -3.80 0.00 -22.41
CA ALA A 94 -5.05 0.79 -22.40
C ALA A 94 -6.24 0.11 -23.11
N GLU A 95 -6.09 -1.16 -23.49
CA GLU A 95 -6.99 -1.91 -24.37
C GLU A 95 -8.31 -2.33 -23.72
#